data_AF-A0A6A8MC80-F1
#
_entry.id   AF-A0A6A8MC80-F1
#
_cell.length_a   1.000
_cell.length_b   1.000
_cell.length_c   1.000
_cell.angle_alpha   90.00
_cell.angle_beta   90.00
_cell.angle_gamma   90.00
#
_symmetry.space_group_name_H-M   'P 1'
#
loop_
_entity.id
_entity.type
_entity.pdbx_description
1 polymer ?
#
loop_
_entity_poly.entity_id
_entity_poly.type
_entity_poly.pdbx_seq_one_letter_code
_entity_poly.pdbx_strand_id
1 'polypeptide(L)'
;MAAYIPVIGVTFNISVFMILAFLLVLQLRFKKYKASFSYALIDLEAMMFLYTVLKIIALYLRIVTDQDRTTVFITNFSAHVAHLLVYIMLFRFYVIFCRPDHQMPRAERFMAAIPALVVFVLMAIPSTRNEIFFVDKNGVYSLGRLRWIIVDAAIIYVAMVICVIIKYRKELNSMFSLCLGMNIFCGLFVFTGTVNTVFSSSTSNLVMALSTVVMSFFINTETENKLRNDNQVDALTGVRNRSGLRADFDSFCNKELWIAFGDVDAFKSFNDRYGHSCGDKVLKACGMILKENFHDTCYRYGGDEFLLIYDSPSEDFTHKMKKVIQEIGQIQIEDTSESISMTFGFTHGFAKNFADVRGLIEGADAALYEGKKNGRKLVSGSEDSLGDNDGVGAAYLFRKEERAVYEKSALAIAVYQIIDNKPTAILVSNGLCQYYQMDRSALIRYLNSGRMDYVAEEDVETIRNLMGNMQNIEEHVTLYHMLSSGSEYKMICRGRYQIMGDGTPLVFTNFIRLDEK
;
A
#
# COMPACT_ATOMS: atom_id res chain seq x y z
N MET A 1 62.06 1.47 -31.37
CA MET A 1 61.13 2.61 -31.52
C MET A 1 60.35 2.62 -32.86
N ALA A 2 60.38 1.58 -33.71
CA ALA A 2 59.66 1.58 -35.00
C ALA A 2 58.55 0.52 -35.16
N ALA A 3 58.34 -0.38 -34.19
CA ALA A 3 57.34 -1.46 -34.30
C ALA A 3 56.03 -1.21 -33.52
N TYR A 4 55.93 -0.14 -32.73
CA TYR A 4 54.80 0.10 -31.80
C TYR A 4 53.72 1.05 -32.33
N ILE A 5 53.95 1.71 -33.46
CA ILE A 5 52.99 2.65 -34.09
C ILE A 5 51.69 1.96 -34.57
N PRO A 6 51.68 0.71 -35.06
CA PRO A 6 50.43 0.05 -35.47
C PRO A 6 49.49 -0.27 -34.30
N VAL A 7 50.05 -0.66 -33.15
CA VAL A 7 49.27 -1.05 -31.96
C VAL A 7 48.55 0.16 -31.34
N ILE A 8 49.19 1.34 -31.41
CA ILE A 8 48.66 2.63 -30.95
C ILE A 8 47.44 3.07 -31.77
N GLY A 9 47.44 2.83 -33.08
CA GLY A 9 46.29 3.13 -33.95
C GLY A 9 45.09 2.18 -33.74
N VAL A 10 45.36 0.90 -33.44
CA VAL A 10 44.31 -0.12 -33.26
C VAL A 10 43.62 0.02 -31.90
N THR A 11 44.36 0.28 -30.81
CA THR A 11 43.76 0.47 -29.47
C THR A 11 43.03 1.80 -29.31
N PHE A 12 43.53 2.89 -29.90
CA PHE A 12 42.84 4.19 -29.92
C PHE A 12 41.51 4.11 -30.69
N ASN A 13 41.48 3.35 -31.79
CA ASN A 13 40.26 3.08 -32.53
C ASN A 13 39.26 2.29 -31.70
N ILE A 14 39.68 1.28 -30.93
CA ILE A 14 38.76 0.46 -30.11
C ILE A 14 38.08 1.29 -29.02
N SER A 15 38.78 2.17 -28.32
CA SER A 15 38.16 3.01 -27.28
C SER A 15 37.18 4.03 -27.84
N VAL A 16 37.52 4.66 -28.98
CA VAL A 16 36.63 5.59 -29.68
C VAL A 16 35.44 4.85 -30.32
N PHE A 17 35.64 3.65 -30.87
CA PHE A 17 34.56 2.79 -31.36
C PHE A 17 33.64 2.30 -30.24
N MET A 18 34.18 1.94 -29.07
CA MET A 18 33.38 1.53 -27.91
C MET A 18 32.52 2.70 -27.42
N ILE A 19 33.07 3.92 -27.37
CA ILE A 19 32.35 5.14 -27.00
C ILE A 19 31.29 5.49 -28.05
N LEU A 20 31.63 5.44 -29.35
CA LEU A 20 30.68 5.72 -30.43
C LEU A 20 29.59 4.66 -30.56
N ALA A 21 29.93 3.36 -30.47
CA ALA A 21 28.98 2.26 -30.48
C ALA A 21 28.04 2.33 -29.27
N PHE A 22 28.56 2.72 -28.11
CA PHE A 22 27.77 2.91 -26.91
C PHE A 22 26.86 4.14 -26.98
N LEU A 23 27.35 5.28 -27.48
CA LEU A 23 26.54 6.47 -27.78
C LEU A 23 25.46 6.17 -28.84
N LEU A 24 25.75 5.30 -29.81
CA LEU A 24 24.81 4.83 -30.82
C LEU A 24 23.74 3.90 -30.22
N VAL A 25 24.11 2.95 -29.35
CA VAL A 25 23.16 2.10 -28.60
C VAL A 25 22.25 2.95 -27.69
N LEU A 26 22.83 3.97 -27.04
CA LEU A 26 22.12 4.99 -26.27
C LEU A 26 21.27 5.94 -27.11
N GLN A 27 21.48 6.08 -28.42
CA GLN A 27 20.55 6.84 -29.27
C GLN A 27 19.46 5.95 -29.87
N LEU A 28 19.79 4.70 -30.21
CA LEU A 28 18.89 3.76 -30.87
C LEU A 28 17.80 3.21 -29.94
N ARG A 29 18.08 3.01 -28.63
CA ARG A 29 17.04 2.63 -27.65
C ARG A 29 16.02 3.74 -27.35
N PHE A 30 16.35 5.01 -27.63
CA PHE A 30 15.56 6.16 -27.21
C PHE A 30 14.42 6.58 -28.14
N LYS A 31 14.25 5.93 -29.30
CA LYS A 31 13.15 6.27 -30.22
C LYS A 31 11.81 5.60 -29.88
N LYS A 32 11.79 4.64 -28.93
CA LYS A 32 10.64 3.73 -28.78
C LYS A 32 9.95 3.76 -27.41
N TYR A 33 10.50 4.41 -26.38
CA TYR A 33 9.95 4.33 -25.03
C TYR A 33 9.80 5.71 -24.39
N LYS A 34 8.57 6.00 -23.92
CA LYS A 34 8.28 7.14 -23.04
C LYS A 34 9.21 7.05 -21.83
N ALA A 35 10.02 8.09 -21.60
CA ALA A 35 10.96 8.13 -20.50
C ALA A 35 10.22 7.99 -19.16
N SER A 36 10.34 6.83 -18.50
CA SER A 36 9.81 6.60 -17.15
C SER A 36 10.96 6.60 -16.15
N PHE A 37 10.69 7.06 -14.92
CA PHE A 37 11.62 7.16 -13.80
C PHE A 37 12.52 5.93 -13.62
N SER A 38 11.94 4.73 -13.72
CA SER A 38 12.67 3.47 -13.50
C SER A 38 13.79 3.26 -14.52
N TYR A 39 13.62 3.73 -15.76
CA TYR A 39 14.66 3.59 -16.79
C TYR A 39 15.83 4.53 -16.57
N ALA A 40 15.56 5.78 -16.18
CA ALA A 40 16.63 6.73 -15.88
C ALA A 40 17.50 6.26 -14.71
N LEU A 41 16.89 5.53 -13.78
CA LEU A 41 17.52 4.95 -12.61
C LEU A 41 18.39 3.72 -12.95
N ILE A 42 17.85 2.81 -13.76
CA ILE A 42 18.58 1.65 -14.30
C ILE A 42 19.79 2.12 -15.14
N ASP A 43 19.61 3.17 -15.94
CA ASP A 43 20.69 3.74 -16.75
C ASP A 43 21.81 4.31 -15.87
N LEU A 44 21.46 5.04 -14.80
CA LEU A 44 22.42 5.57 -13.85
C LEU A 44 23.19 4.43 -13.15
N GLU A 45 22.49 3.39 -12.70
CA GLU A 45 23.08 2.21 -12.06
C GLU A 45 24.05 1.47 -13.01
N ALA A 46 23.64 1.25 -14.26
CA ALA A 46 24.47 0.59 -15.27
C ALA A 46 25.77 1.36 -15.54
N MET A 47 25.74 2.69 -15.55
CA MET A 47 26.95 3.51 -15.71
C MET A 47 27.87 3.45 -14.50
N MET A 48 27.30 3.50 -13.30
CA MET A 48 28.06 3.42 -12.05
C MET A 48 28.75 2.06 -11.92
N PHE A 49 28.06 1.00 -12.34
CA PHE A 49 28.61 -0.34 -12.45
C PHE A 49 29.73 -0.41 -13.49
N LEU A 50 29.51 0.10 -14.71
CA LEU A 50 30.53 0.14 -15.76
C LEU A 50 31.78 0.91 -15.32
N TYR A 51 31.62 2.07 -14.68
CA TYR A 51 32.71 2.83 -14.09
C TYR A 51 33.50 2.00 -13.08
N THR A 52 32.80 1.28 -12.20
CA THR A 52 33.41 0.43 -11.17
C THR A 52 34.18 -0.73 -11.78
N VAL A 53 33.62 -1.41 -12.79
CA VAL A 53 34.29 -2.49 -13.52
C VAL A 53 35.54 -1.97 -14.23
N LEU A 54 35.46 -0.83 -14.92
CA LEU A 54 36.61 -0.20 -15.57
C LEU A 54 37.71 0.15 -14.55
N LYS A 55 37.34 0.62 -13.35
CA LYS A 55 38.29 0.89 -12.25
C LYS A 55 38.94 -0.36 -11.68
N ILE A 56 38.23 -1.47 -11.59
CA ILE A 56 38.79 -2.76 -11.14
C ILE A 56 39.77 -3.31 -12.19
N ILE A 57 39.39 -3.28 -13.47
CA ILE A 57 40.26 -3.68 -14.59
C ILE A 57 41.53 -2.82 -14.59
N ALA A 58 41.37 -1.52 -14.43
CA ALA A 58 42.45 -0.56 -14.26
C ALA A 58 43.41 -0.92 -13.12
N LEU A 59 42.89 -1.23 -11.93
CA LEU A 59 43.69 -1.62 -10.77
C LEU A 59 44.44 -2.94 -11.03
N TYR A 60 43.76 -3.93 -11.60
CA TYR A 60 44.35 -5.23 -11.94
C TYR A 60 45.49 -5.08 -12.97
N LEU A 61 45.24 -4.35 -14.06
CA LEU A 61 46.25 -4.09 -15.09
C LEU A 61 47.46 -3.36 -14.50
N ARG A 62 47.28 -2.45 -13.55
CA ARG A 62 48.38 -1.77 -12.86
C ARG A 62 49.26 -2.75 -12.05
N ILE A 63 48.66 -3.78 -11.46
CA ILE A 63 49.39 -4.81 -10.69
C ILE A 63 50.14 -5.75 -11.63
N VAL A 64 49.54 -6.16 -12.75
CA VAL A 64 50.09 -7.16 -13.66
C VAL A 64 51.17 -6.61 -14.60
N THR A 65 51.07 -5.33 -15.00
CA THR A 65 51.97 -4.73 -16.02
C THR A 65 53.19 -4.02 -15.44
N ASP A 66 53.49 -4.20 -14.15
CA ASP A 66 54.57 -3.50 -13.44
C ASP A 66 54.59 -1.98 -13.69
N GLN A 67 53.39 -1.40 -13.77
CA GLN A 67 53.17 0.03 -14.09
C GLN A 67 53.73 0.50 -15.45
N ASP A 68 53.64 -0.33 -16.49
CA ASP A 68 53.92 0.13 -17.86
C ASP A 68 53.16 1.43 -18.16
N ARG A 69 53.90 2.40 -18.70
CA ARG A 69 53.46 3.79 -18.91
C ARG A 69 52.17 3.87 -19.72
N THR A 70 52.04 2.99 -20.73
CA THR A 70 50.87 2.94 -21.62
C THR A 70 49.65 2.44 -20.88
N THR A 71 49.83 1.39 -20.08
CA THR A 71 48.76 0.77 -19.31
C THR A 71 48.23 1.70 -18.22
N VAL A 72 49.12 2.39 -17.49
CA VAL A 72 48.78 3.42 -16.50
C VAL A 72 48.02 4.59 -17.15
N PHE A 73 48.42 4.98 -18.37
CA PHE A 73 47.77 6.06 -19.11
C PHE A 73 46.34 5.70 -19.54
N ILE A 74 46.15 4.55 -20.22
CA ILE A 74 44.83 4.11 -20.73
C ILE A 74 43.84 3.94 -19.58
N THR A 75 44.30 3.32 -18.51
CA THR A 75 43.57 3.10 -17.27
C THR A 75 43.03 4.41 -16.68
N ASN A 76 43.88 5.40 -16.45
CA ASN A 76 43.45 6.66 -15.86
C ASN A 76 42.55 7.46 -16.81
N PHE A 77 42.86 7.45 -18.12
CA PHE A 77 42.02 8.09 -19.13
C PHE A 77 40.59 7.52 -19.16
N SER A 78 40.44 6.19 -19.14
CA SER A 78 39.12 5.54 -19.10
C SER A 78 38.32 5.91 -17.85
N ALA A 79 38.97 6.03 -16.70
CA ALA A 79 38.34 6.45 -15.45
C ALA A 79 37.82 7.90 -15.51
N HIS A 80 38.61 8.81 -16.08
CA HIS A 80 38.21 10.21 -16.30
C HIS A 80 37.01 10.33 -17.24
N VAL A 81 36.99 9.55 -18.33
CA VAL A 81 35.87 9.50 -19.28
C VAL A 81 34.62 8.94 -18.61
N ALA A 82 34.75 7.87 -17.83
CA ALA A 82 33.61 7.29 -17.13
C ALA A 82 33.05 8.25 -16.05
N HIS A 83 33.90 9.02 -15.38
CA HIS A 83 33.48 10.12 -14.48
C HIS A 83 32.64 11.17 -15.21
N LEU A 84 33.07 11.57 -16.41
CA LEU A 84 32.36 12.53 -17.26
C LEU A 84 30.94 12.07 -17.63
N LEU A 85 30.77 10.78 -17.93
CA LEU A 85 29.49 10.17 -18.29
C LEU A 85 28.50 10.18 -17.13
N VAL A 86 28.98 9.96 -15.90
CA VAL A 86 28.16 10.03 -14.68
C VAL A 86 27.56 11.43 -14.51
N TYR A 87 28.32 12.51 -14.75
CA TYR A 87 27.75 13.87 -14.72
C TYR A 87 26.61 14.02 -15.71
N ILE A 88 26.84 13.74 -16.99
CA ILE A 88 25.82 13.91 -18.04
C ILE A 88 24.52 13.18 -17.66
N MET A 89 24.61 12.00 -17.06
CA MET A 89 23.45 11.24 -16.59
C MET A 89 22.74 11.86 -15.39
N LEU A 90 23.47 12.39 -14.40
CA LEU A 90 22.86 13.03 -13.22
C LEU A 90 21.96 14.21 -13.58
N PHE A 91 22.38 15.06 -14.51
CA PHE A 91 21.54 16.17 -14.97
C PHE A 91 20.35 15.67 -15.79
N ARG A 92 20.55 14.66 -16.65
CA ARG A 92 19.44 14.08 -17.42
C ARG A 92 18.39 13.45 -16.51
N PHE A 93 18.81 12.66 -15.53
CA PHE A 93 17.94 12.11 -14.49
C PHE A 93 17.12 13.23 -13.84
N TYR A 94 17.79 14.33 -13.51
CA TYR A 94 17.18 15.45 -12.84
C TYR A 94 16.15 16.22 -13.67
N VAL A 95 16.43 16.47 -14.95
CA VAL A 95 15.50 17.18 -15.84
C VAL A 95 14.29 16.33 -16.22
N ILE A 96 14.45 14.99 -16.32
CA ILE A 96 13.32 14.07 -16.49
C ILE A 96 12.37 14.17 -15.29
N PHE A 97 12.93 14.33 -14.09
CA PHE A 97 12.15 14.37 -12.86
C PHE A 97 11.40 15.69 -12.63
N CYS A 98 11.94 16.80 -13.12
CA CYS A 98 11.34 18.13 -12.95
C CYS A 98 10.27 18.49 -13.98
N ARG A 99 9.99 17.65 -14.98
CA ARG A 99 9.12 18.02 -16.09
C ARG A 99 8.00 16.99 -16.29
N PRO A 100 6.72 17.38 -16.15
CA PRO A 100 5.59 16.46 -16.30
C PRO A 100 5.51 15.81 -17.69
N ASP A 101 5.99 16.48 -18.74
CA ASP A 101 5.95 15.96 -20.11
C ASP A 101 7.15 15.08 -20.51
N HIS A 102 8.13 14.89 -19.60
CA HIS A 102 9.34 14.07 -19.81
C HIS A 102 10.18 14.44 -21.05
N GLN A 103 9.90 15.57 -21.70
CA GLN A 103 10.64 16.08 -22.85
C GLN A 103 11.47 17.32 -22.49
N MET A 104 12.78 17.17 -22.66
CA MET A 104 13.76 18.20 -22.36
C MET A 104 13.92 19.17 -23.55
N PRO A 105 13.73 20.50 -23.38
CA PRO A 105 13.94 21.48 -24.44
C PRO A 105 15.39 21.51 -24.91
N ARG A 106 15.62 21.87 -26.18
CA ARG A 106 16.96 21.87 -26.78
C ARG A 106 17.96 22.76 -26.02
N ALA A 107 17.53 23.91 -25.50
CA ALA A 107 18.38 24.83 -24.74
C ALA A 107 18.89 24.22 -23.42
N GLU A 108 18.03 23.53 -22.68
CA GLU A 108 18.44 22.87 -21.43
C GLU A 108 19.32 21.65 -21.70
N ARG A 109 19.11 20.92 -22.81
CA ARG A 109 20.05 19.87 -23.26
C ARG A 109 21.43 20.42 -23.57
N PHE A 110 21.47 21.60 -24.16
CA PHE A 110 22.72 22.25 -24.47
C PHE A 110 23.44 22.69 -23.19
N MET A 111 22.73 23.35 -22.26
CA MET A 111 23.30 23.76 -20.97
C MET A 111 23.82 22.57 -20.15
N ALA A 112 23.09 21.45 -20.14
CA ALA A 112 23.52 20.19 -19.52
C ALA A 112 24.88 19.71 -20.00
N ALA A 113 25.11 19.87 -21.31
CA ALA A 113 26.26 19.32 -22.00
C ALA A 113 27.49 20.22 -21.85
N ILE A 114 27.35 21.51 -21.51
CA ILE A 114 28.46 22.48 -21.51
C ILE A 114 29.61 22.05 -20.60
N PRO A 115 29.42 21.75 -19.29
CA PRO A 115 30.54 21.35 -18.43
C PRO A 115 31.22 20.07 -18.91
N ALA A 116 30.42 19.13 -19.42
CA ALA A 116 30.94 17.88 -19.94
C ALA A 116 31.72 18.05 -21.25
N LEU A 117 31.24 18.94 -22.13
CA LEU A 117 31.89 19.32 -23.37
C LEU A 117 33.22 20.03 -23.10
N VAL A 118 33.27 20.92 -22.10
CA VAL A 118 34.49 21.60 -21.68
C VAL A 118 35.54 20.60 -21.23
N VAL A 119 35.19 19.67 -20.34
CA VAL A 119 36.12 18.63 -19.88
C VAL A 119 36.52 17.69 -21.03
N PHE A 120 35.59 17.31 -21.90
CA PHE A 120 35.86 16.49 -23.08
C PHE A 120 36.87 17.14 -24.02
N VAL A 121 36.66 18.42 -24.38
CA VAL A 121 37.56 19.17 -25.26
C VAL A 121 38.94 19.30 -24.64
N LEU A 122 39.02 19.61 -23.35
CA LEU A 122 40.29 19.71 -22.61
C LEU A 122 41.04 18.37 -22.55
N MET A 123 40.34 17.24 -22.49
CA MET A 123 40.94 15.91 -22.55
C MET A 123 41.28 15.47 -23.98
N ALA A 124 40.54 15.93 -24.98
CA ALA A 124 40.76 15.59 -26.39
C ALA A 124 42.05 16.21 -26.91
N ILE A 125 42.39 17.43 -26.48
CA ILE A 125 43.57 18.16 -26.92
C ILE A 125 44.83 17.62 -26.19
N PRO A 126 45.85 17.11 -26.91
CA PRO A 126 47.04 16.51 -26.27
C PRO A 126 47.88 17.47 -25.41
N SER A 127 47.95 18.74 -25.79
CA SER A 127 48.72 19.76 -25.05
C SER A 127 48.11 20.08 -23.69
N THR A 128 46.78 20.26 -23.62
CA THR A 128 46.06 20.47 -22.36
C THR A 128 45.93 19.18 -21.56
N ARG A 129 45.87 18.02 -22.22
CA ARG A 129 45.83 16.70 -21.54
C ARG A 129 47.04 16.49 -20.65
N ASN A 130 48.24 16.78 -21.15
CA ASN A 130 49.48 16.65 -20.39
C ASN A 130 49.57 17.63 -19.20
N GLU A 131 48.82 18.73 -19.25
CA GLU A 131 48.66 19.70 -18.16
C GLU A 131 47.57 19.32 -17.15
N ILE A 132 46.72 18.34 -17.46
CA ILE A 132 45.74 17.76 -16.55
C ILE A 132 46.35 16.57 -15.82
N PHE A 133 46.98 15.65 -16.56
CA PHE A 133 47.72 14.53 -16.02
C PHE A 133 48.82 14.10 -17.00
N PHE A 134 49.94 13.63 -16.45
CA PHE A 134 51.02 13.07 -17.25
C PHE A 134 51.61 11.86 -16.53
N VAL A 135 52.10 10.90 -17.30
CA VAL A 135 52.88 9.78 -16.76
C VAL A 135 54.34 10.08 -17.02
N ASP A 136 55.13 10.14 -15.93
CA ASP A 136 56.55 10.45 -16.01
C ASP A 136 57.34 9.30 -16.69
N LYS A 137 58.67 9.48 -16.79
CA LYS A 137 59.55 8.51 -17.44
C LYS A 137 59.66 7.18 -16.67
N ASN A 138 59.30 7.18 -15.39
CA ASN A 138 59.35 6.04 -14.50
C ASN A 138 57.98 5.33 -14.40
N GLY A 139 57.00 5.70 -15.25
CA GLY A 139 55.66 5.13 -15.21
C GLY A 139 54.78 5.69 -14.09
N VAL A 140 55.24 6.70 -13.35
CA VAL A 140 54.50 7.28 -12.23
C VAL A 140 53.49 8.29 -12.77
N TYR A 141 52.22 8.06 -12.44
CA TYR A 141 51.13 8.98 -12.72
C TYR A 141 51.26 10.24 -11.86
N SER A 142 51.36 11.40 -12.50
CA SER A 142 51.45 12.70 -11.87
C SER A 142 50.36 13.64 -12.38
N LEU A 143 49.91 14.52 -11.50
CA LEU A 143 48.80 15.42 -11.79
C LEU A 143 49.33 16.80 -12.18
N GLY A 144 48.82 17.32 -13.28
CA GLY A 144 49.18 18.64 -13.79
C GLY A 144 48.39 19.79 -13.15
N ARG A 145 48.68 21.02 -13.58
CA ARG A 145 48.11 22.25 -13.00
C ARG A 145 46.62 22.43 -13.30
N LEU A 146 46.16 21.96 -14.46
CA LEU A 146 44.77 22.14 -14.93
C LEU A 146 43.78 21.13 -14.33
N ARG A 147 44.23 20.24 -13.43
CA ARG A 147 43.37 19.23 -12.78
C ARG A 147 42.16 19.82 -12.04
N TRP A 148 42.31 21.02 -11.49
CA TRP A 148 41.25 21.69 -10.74
C TRP A 148 40.03 22.03 -11.59
N ILE A 149 40.21 22.18 -12.91
CA ILE A 149 39.08 22.42 -13.82
C ILE A 149 38.08 21.26 -13.80
N ILE A 150 38.54 20.03 -13.60
CA ILE A 150 37.65 18.85 -13.48
C ILE A 150 36.85 18.91 -12.17
N VAL A 151 37.49 19.37 -11.08
CA VAL A 151 36.85 19.55 -9.78
C VAL A 151 35.84 20.69 -9.84
N ASP A 152 36.19 21.81 -10.44
CA ASP A 152 35.33 22.98 -10.58
C ASP A 152 34.11 22.65 -11.45
N ALA A 153 34.32 21.95 -12.58
CA ALA A 153 33.25 21.48 -13.44
C ALA A 153 32.26 20.58 -12.67
N ALA A 154 32.78 19.72 -11.79
CA ALA A 154 31.98 18.84 -10.95
C ALA A 154 31.12 19.59 -9.92
N ILE A 155 31.73 20.56 -9.22
CA ILE A 155 31.05 21.39 -8.21
C ILE A 155 29.97 22.23 -8.88
N ILE A 156 30.28 22.86 -10.01
CA ILE A 156 29.33 23.63 -10.81
C ILE A 156 28.14 22.76 -11.20
N TYR A 157 28.39 21.50 -11.56
CA TYR A 157 27.34 20.57 -11.92
C TYR A 157 26.39 20.26 -10.77
N VAL A 158 26.94 19.92 -9.60
CA VAL A 158 26.15 19.66 -8.40
C VAL A 158 25.34 20.90 -8.01
N ALA A 159 25.96 22.08 -8.08
CA ALA A 159 25.29 23.35 -7.80
C ALA A 159 24.14 23.63 -8.80
N MET A 160 24.36 23.43 -10.10
CA MET A 160 23.32 23.55 -11.12
C MET A 160 22.14 22.63 -10.81
N VAL A 161 22.40 21.36 -10.46
CA VAL A 161 21.32 20.42 -10.15
C VAL A 161 20.55 20.84 -8.88
N ILE A 162 21.24 21.27 -7.82
CA ILE A 162 20.60 21.82 -6.61
C ILE A 162 19.71 23.02 -6.95
N CYS A 163 20.15 23.93 -7.82
CA CYS A 163 19.33 25.06 -8.26
C CYS A 163 18.04 24.60 -8.95
N VAL A 164 18.10 23.56 -9.78
CA VAL A 164 16.92 23.01 -10.46
C VAL A 164 16.02 22.24 -9.44
N ILE A 165 16.56 21.63 -8.38
CA ILE A 165 15.81 21.10 -7.20
C ILE A 165 15.01 22.15 -6.49
N ILE A 166 15.67 23.24 -6.14
CA ILE A 166 15.02 24.32 -5.41
C ILE A 166 13.94 24.96 -6.30
N LYS A 167 14.23 25.15 -7.60
CA LYS A 167 13.28 25.74 -8.56
C LYS A 167 11.98 24.93 -8.70
N TYR A 168 12.06 23.61 -8.81
CA TYR A 168 10.89 22.76 -9.05
C TYR A 168 10.35 22.06 -7.80
N ARG A 169 10.78 22.47 -6.59
CA ARG A 169 10.36 21.88 -5.29
C ARG A 169 8.87 21.55 -5.19
N LYS A 170 7.99 22.42 -5.69
CA LYS A 170 6.53 22.26 -5.61
C LYS A 170 5.99 21.17 -6.55
N GLU A 171 6.61 20.99 -7.71
CA GLU A 171 6.20 19.97 -8.69
C GLU A 171 6.69 18.58 -8.29
N LEU A 172 7.76 18.52 -7.48
CA LEU A 172 8.41 17.29 -7.02
C LEU A 172 7.63 16.57 -5.90
N ASN A 173 6.65 17.21 -5.25
CA ASN A 173 5.78 16.66 -4.20
C ASN A 173 6.47 15.60 -3.30
N SER A 174 5.96 14.36 -3.26
CA SER A 174 6.44 13.25 -2.42
C SER A 174 7.86 12.77 -2.73
N MET A 175 8.40 13.16 -3.89
CA MET A 175 9.68 12.69 -4.40
C MET A 175 10.81 13.70 -4.19
N PHE A 176 10.52 14.86 -3.59
CA PHE A 176 11.52 15.90 -3.32
C PHE A 176 12.67 15.39 -2.45
N SER A 177 12.35 14.69 -1.34
CA SER A 177 13.35 14.12 -0.43
C SER A 177 14.23 13.07 -1.13
N LEU A 178 13.62 12.25 -1.99
CA LEU A 178 14.30 11.24 -2.80
C LEU A 178 15.33 11.89 -3.72
N CYS A 179 14.93 12.93 -4.45
CA CYS A 179 15.79 13.60 -5.43
C CYS A 179 16.91 14.41 -4.79
N LEU A 180 16.64 15.01 -3.62
CA LEU A 180 17.65 15.71 -2.83
C LEU A 180 18.67 14.72 -2.26
N GLY A 181 18.21 13.60 -1.70
CA GLY A 181 19.06 12.53 -1.20
C GLY A 181 19.97 11.94 -2.28
N MET A 182 19.41 11.60 -3.44
CA MET A 182 20.18 11.12 -4.59
C MET A 182 21.20 12.15 -5.08
N ASN A 183 20.89 13.45 -5.03
CA ASN A 183 21.83 14.50 -5.44
C ASN A 183 23.02 14.66 -4.49
N ILE A 184 22.75 14.71 -3.19
CA ILE A 184 23.81 14.77 -2.16
C ILE A 184 24.73 13.55 -2.34
N PHE A 185 24.12 12.39 -2.57
CA PHE A 185 24.83 11.14 -2.73
C PHE A 185 25.67 11.05 -4.00
N CYS A 186 25.11 11.41 -5.15
CA CYS A 186 25.84 11.43 -6.40
C CYS A 186 26.91 12.52 -6.42
N GLY A 187 26.67 13.65 -5.74
CA GLY A 187 27.67 14.68 -5.47
C GLY A 187 28.82 14.18 -4.61
N LEU A 188 28.56 13.36 -3.59
CA LEU A 188 29.58 12.68 -2.78
C LEU A 188 30.39 11.65 -3.60
N PHE A 189 29.74 10.88 -4.47
CA PHE A 189 30.40 9.95 -5.40
C PHE A 189 31.34 10.70 -6.36
N VAL A 190 30.84 11.80 -6.92
CA VAL A 190 31.59 12.73 -7.75
C VAL A 190 32.79 13.30 -7.00
N PHE A 191 32.57 13.78 -5.79
CA PHE A 191 33.59 14.41 -4.96
C PHE A 191 34.70 13.40 -4.62
N THR A 192 34.32 12.20 -4.18
CA THR A 192 35.24 11.13 -3.80
C THR A 192 36.00 10.55 -5.00
N GLY A 193 35.36 10.41 -6.17
CA GLY A 193 36.01 10.06 -7.43
C GLY A 193 37.01 11.13 -7.88
N THR A 194 36.69 12.40 -7.69
CA THR A 194 37.59 13.52 -8.01
C THR A 194 38.76 13.58 -7.03
N VAL A 195 38.51 13.41 -5.72
CA VAL A 195 39.55 13.30 -4.68
C VAL A 195 40.45 12.10 -4.95
N ASN A 196 39.92 10.94 -5.36
CA ASN A 196 40.75 9.81 -5.78
C ASN A 196 41.71 10.18 -6.90
N THR A 197 41.15 10.87 -7.89
CA THR A 197 41.87 11.24 -9.10
C THR A 197 42.94 12.29 -8.81
N VAL A 198 42.72 13.16 -7.82
CA VAL A 198 43.63 14.24 -7.41
C VAL A 198 44.64 13.80 -6.33
N PHE A 199 44.32 12.82 -5.50
CA PHE A 199 45.16 12.42 -4.36
C PHE A 199 45.67 10.98 -4.44
N SER A 200 45.34 10.24 -5.51
CA SER A 200 45.74 8.84 -5.74
C SER A 200 45.47 7.92 -4.53
N SER A 201 44.44 8.20 -3.75
CA SER A 201 44.14 7.55 -2.48
C SER A 201 43.19 6.36 -2.64
N SER A 202 43.65 5.16 -2.27
CA SER A 202 42.88 3.90 -2.31
C SER A 202 41.57 3.94 -1.51
N THR A 203 41.43 4.87 -0.57
CA THR A 203 40.24 5.11 0.27
C THR A 203 38.98 5.42 -0.53
N SER A 204 39.11 5.95 -1.75
CA SER A 204 37.96 6.32 -2.57
C SER A 204 37.19 5.13 -3.13
N ASN A 205 37.85 4.03 -3.52
CA ASN A 205 37.18 2.89 -4.15
C ASN A 205 36.17 2.22 -3.20
N LEU A 206 36.46 2.21 -1.90
CA LEU A 206 35.55 1.71 -0.87
C LEU A 206 34.30 2.59 -0.74
N VAL A 207 34.48 3.91 -0.76
CA VAL A 207 33.37 4.87 -0.71
C VAL A 207 32.49 4.77 -1.97
N MET A 208 33.08 4.48 -3.13
CA MET A 208 32.37 4.24 -4.39
C MET A 208 31.58 2.92 -4.39
N ALA A 209 32.14 1.85 -3.82
CA ALA A 209 31.46 0.57 -3.68
C ALA A 209 30.28 0.67 -2.69
N LEU A 210 30.50 1.30 -1.53
CA LEU A 210 29.46 1.58 -0.54
C LEU A 210 28.34 2.43 -1.12
N SER A 211 28.68 3.42 -1.94
CA SER A 211 27.68 4.25 -2.58
C SER A 211 26.89 3.51 -3.68
N THR A 212 27.51 2.60 -4.42
CA THR A 212 26.73 1.78 -5.37
C THR A 212 25.72 0.90 -4.61
N VAL A 213 26.12 0.30 -3.48
CA VAL A 213 25.24 -0.54 -2.65
C VAL A 213 24.08 0.25 -2.03
N VAL A 214 24.36 1.42 -1.45
CA VAL A 214 23.31 2.27 -0.85
C VAL A 214 22.35 2.78 -1.92
N MET A 215 22.84 3.08 -3.14
CA MET A 215 21.99 3.45 -4.26
C MET A 215 21.07 2.29 -4.66
N SER A 216 21.60 1.09 -4.89
CA SER A 216 20.78 -0.08 -5.26
C SER A 216 19.75 -0.41 -4.18
N PHE A 217 20.10 -0.28 -2.90
CA PHE A 217 19.13 -0.44 -1.80
C PHE A 217 17.98 0.57 -1.91
N PHE A 218 18.32 1.84 -2.10
CA PHE A 218 17.33 2.91 -2.20
C PHE A 218 16.42 2.78 -3.44
N ILE A 219 17.00 2.36 -4.58
CA ILE A 219 16.29 2.04 -5.81
C ILE A 219 15.29 0.91 -5.58
N ASN A 220 15.71 -0.16 -4.91
CA ASN A 220 14.85 -1.29 -4.60
C ASN A 220 13.71 -0.89 -3.69
N THR A 221 13.98 -0.15 -2.61
CA THR A 221 12.93 0.33 -1.70
C THR A 221 11.91 1.20 -2.43
N GLU A 222 12.35 2.09 -3.31
CA GLU A 222 11.44 2.96 -4.07
C GLU A 222 10.66 2.20 -5.15
N THR A 223 11.29 1.22 -5.80
CA THR A 223 10.62 0.34 -6.77
C THR A 223 9.57 -0.52 -6.06
N GLU A 224 9.88 -1.04 -4.87
CA GLU A 224 8.93 -1.73 -4.02
C GLU A 224 7.79 -0.81 -3.59
N ASN A 225 8.06 0.44 -3.23
CA ASN A 225 7.03 1.42 -2.87
C ASN A 225 6.11 1.75 -4.06
N LYS A 226 6.66 1.89 -5.27
CA LYS A 226 5.87 2.08 -6.50
C LYS A 226 5.05 0.86 -6.86
N LEU A 227 5.64 -0.33 -6.81
CA LEU A 227 4.91 -1.58 -6.99
C LEU A 227 3.82 -1.74 -5.93
N ARG A 228 4.07 -1.30 -4.69
CA ARG A 228 3.05 -1.26 -3.63
C ARG A 228 1.93 -0.29 -3.95
N ASN A 229 2.21 0.91 -4.46
CA ASN A 229 1.20 1.90 -4.80
C ASN A 229 0.38 1.53 -6.05
N ASP A 230 1.02 1.02 -7.10
CA ASP A 230 0.33 0.54 -8.30
C ASP A 230 -0.53 -0.69 -7.99
N ASN A 231 -0.12 -1.51 -7.01
CA ASN A 231 -0.93 -2.61 -6.48
C ASN A 231 -2.07 -2.18 -5.56
N GLN A 232 -2.26 -0.89 -5.26
CA GLN A 232 -3.36 -0.40 -4.41
C GLN A 232 -4.57 0.12 -5.19
N VAL A 233 -4.49 0.22 -6.52
CA VAL A 233 -5.58 0.71 -7.39
C VAL A 233 -6.07 -0.44 -8.28
N ASP A 234 -7.38 -0.54 -8.48
CA ASP A 234 -7.97 -1.48 -9.41
C ASP A 234 -7.81 -0.97 -10.86
N ALA A 235 -7.13 -1.76 -11.69
CA ALA A 235 -6.77 -1.36 -13.05
C ALA A 235 -7.99 -1.15 -13.97
N LEU A 236 -9.13 -1.78 -13.66
CA LEU A 236 -10.34 -1.65 -14.48
C LEU A 236 -11.09 -0.35 -14.14
N THR A 237 -11.34 -0.12 -12.85
CA THR A 237 -12.27 0.91 -12.36
C THR A 237 -11.59 2.19 -11.90
N GLY A 238 -10.29 2.15 -11.61
CA GLY A 238 -9.51 3.30 -11.13
C GLY A 238 -9.78 3.70 -9.68
N VAL A 239 -10.64 2.96 -8.96
CA VAL A 239 -10.80 3.06 -7.49
C VAL A 239 -9.73 2.24 -6.79
N ARG A 240 -9.58 2.38 -5.47
CA ARG A 240 -8.60 1.58 -4.72
C ARG A 240 -9.04 0.10 -4.70
N ASN A 241 -8.12 -0.83 -4.54
CA ASN A 241 -8.43 -2.28 -4.49
C ASN A 241 -8.27 -2.82 -3.05
N ARG A 242 -8.43 -4.14 -2.83
CA ARG A 242 -8.26 -4.76 -1.49
C ARG A 242 -6.91 -4.45 -0.84
N SER A 243 -5.84 -4.30 -1.62
CA SER A 243 -4.52 -3.92 -1.08
C SER A 243 -4.49 -2.44 -0.68
N GLY A 244 -5.18 -1.56 -1.43
CA GLY A 244 -5.41 -0.16 -1.05
C GLY A 244 -6.15 -0.04 0.28
N LEU A 245 -7.26 -0.77 0.42
CA LEU A 245 -8.00 -0.86 1.69
C LEU A 245 -7.09 -1.29 2.83
N ARG A 246 -6.23 -2.30 2.59
CA ARG A 246 -5.27 -2.78 3.59
C ARG A 246 -4.28 -1.71 4.05
N ALA A 247 -3.81 -0.88 3.13
CA ALA A 247 -2.87 0.20 3.42
C ALA A 247 -3.54 1.33 4.23
N ASP A 248 -4.85 1.52 4.10
CA ASP A 248 -5.56 2.65 4.69
C ASP A 248 -6.20 2.33 6.05
N PHE A 249 -6.22 1.08 6.52
CA PHE A 249 -6.86 0.70 7.79
C PHE A 249 -6.43 1.55 8.99
N ASP A 250 -5.15 1.84 9.11
CA ASP A 250 -4.62 2.63 10.21
C ASP A 250 -5.21 4.06 10.21
N SER A 251 -5.52 4.59 9.02
CA SER A 251 -6.14 5.91 8.86
C SER A 251 -7.61 5.97 9.29
N PHE A 252 -8.25 4.80 9.45
CA PHE A 252 -9.64 4.65 9.89
C PHE A 252 -9.77 4.36 11.39
N CYS A 253 -8.68 4.02 12.08
CA CYS A 253 -8.71 3.83 13.53
C CYS A 253 -8.90 5.15 14.28
N ASN A 254 -9.52 5.08 15.45
CA ASN A 254 -9.89 6.19 16.33
C ASN A 254 -10.78 7.24 15.66
N LYS A 255 -11.69 6.82 14.78
CA LYS A 255 -12.63 7.69 14.07
C LYS A 255 -14.04 7.13 14.11
N GLU A 256 -14.99 8.04 13.96
CA GLU A 256 -16.37 7.71 13.63
C GLU A 256 -16.47 7.50 12.11
N LEU A 257 -17.02 6.37 11.70
CA LEU A 257 -17.01 5.91 10.32
C LEU A 257 -18.41 5.51 9.88
N TRP A 258 -18.74 5.91 8.65
CA TRP A 258 -19.79 5.32 7.84
C TRP A 258 -19.15 4.32 6.89
N ILE A 259 -19.63 3.08 6.89
CA ILE A 259 -19.19 2.07 5.94
C ILE A 259 -20.38 1.66 5.08
N ALA A 260 -20.23 1.73 3.77
CA ALA A 260 -21.21 1.20 2.82
C ALA A 260 -20.59 0.10 1.97
N PHE A 261 -21.24 -1.06 1.95
CA PHE A 261 -20.90 -2.17 1.09
C PHE A 261 -21.95 -2.25 -0.02
N GLY A 262 -21.51 -2.23 -1.27
CA GLY A 262 -22.42 -2.23 -2.41
C GLY A 262 -22.07 -3.27 -3.46
N ASP A 263 -23.08 -3.69 -4.20
CA ASP A 263 -22.97 -4.73 -5.23
C ASP A 263 -23.92 -4.42 -6.39
N VAL A 264 -23.42 -4.62 -7.61
CA VAL A 264 -24.16 -4.34 -8.85
C VAL A 264 -25.23 -5.41 -9.06
N ASP A 265 -26.50 -4.98 -9.04
CA ASP A 265 -27.62 -5.91 -9.07
C ASP A 265 -27.64 -6.74 -10.36
N ALA A 266 -27.77 -8.06 -10.21
CA ALA A 266 -27.87 -9.01 -11.33
C ALA A 266 -26.69 -8.97 -12.33
N PHE A 267 -25.49 -8.53 -11.90
CA PHE A 267 -24.32 -8.38 -12.76
C PHE A 267 -23.91 -9.66 -13.50
N LYS A 268 -24.00 -10.82 -12.85
CA LYS A 268 -23.73 -12.12 -13.51
C LYS A 268 -24.69 -12.35 -14.69
N SER A 269 -25.99 -12.15 -14.48
CA SER A 269 -26.99 -12.30 -15.54
C SER A 269 -26.81 -11.29 -16.67
N PHE A 270 -26.36 -10.08 -16.35
CA PHE A 270 -26.00 -9.07 -17.34
C PHE A 270 -24.79 -9.54 -18.18
N ASN A 271 -23.74 -10.04 -17.54
CA ASN A 271 -22.57 -10.58 -18.23
C ASN A 271 -22.89 -11.79 -19.09
N ASP A 272 -23.75 -12.70 -18.62
CA ASP A 272 -24.18 -13.87 -19.37
C ASP A 272 -24.95 -13.46 -20.65
N ARG A 273 -25.61 -12.30 -20.65
CA ARG A 273 -26.40 -11.80 -21.78
C ARG A 273 -25.61 -10.93 -22.75
N TYR A 274 -24.77 -10.03 -22.24
CA TYR A 274 -24.08 -9.00 -23.05
C TYR A 274 -22.56 -9.17 -23.13
N GLY A 275 -22.02 -10.20 -22.46
CA GLY A 275 -20.59 -10.51 -22.42
C GLY A 275 -19.80 -9.66 -21.42
N HIS A 276 -18.66 -10.20 -20.99
CA HIS A 276 -17.79 -9.57 -19.99
C HIS A 276 -17.28 -8.17 -20.38
N SER A 277 -17.09 -7.90 -21.68
CA SER A 277 -16.70 -6.58 -22.17
C SER A 277 -17.72 -5.50 -21.85
N CYS A 278 -19.01 -5.83 -21.85
CA CYS A 278 -20.07 -4.91 -21.46
C CYS A 278 -20.13 -4.75 -19.95
N GLY A 279 -19.93 -5.84 -19.19
CA GLY A 279 -19.78 -5.79 -17.74
C GLY A 279 -18.63 -4.89 -17.29
N ASP A 280 -17.50 -4.96 -17.98
CA ASP A 280 -16.34 -4.10 -17.71
C ASP A 280 -16.66 -2.61 -17.90
N LYS A 281 -17.51 -2.26 -18.88
CA LYS A 281 -18.00 -0.88 -19.05
C LYS A 281 -18.89 -0.45 -17.88
N VAL A 282 -19.77 -1.34 -17.39
CA VAL A 282 -20.61 -1.08 -16.21
C VAL A 282 -19.76 -0.83 -14.98
N LEU A 283 -18.80 -1.71 -14.70
CA LEU A 283 -17.91 -1.58 -13.53
C LEU A 283 -17.07 -0.31 -13.59
N LYS A 284 -16.58 0.06 -14.79
CA LYS A 284 -15.89 1.34 -15.02
C LYS A 284 -16.77 2.53 -14.68
N ALA A 285 -18.00 2.56 -15.16
CA ALA A 285 -18.93 3.66 -14.90
C ALA A 285 -19.26 3.77 -13.41
N CYS A 286 -19.57 2.64 -12.75
CA CYS A 286 -19.80 2.61 -11.30
C CYS A 286 -18.56 3.12 -10.54
N GLY A 287 -17.36 2.63 -10.88
CA GLY A 287 -16.12 3.08 -10.26
C GLY A 287 -15.86 4.58 -10.39
N MET A 288 -16.12 5.16 -11.56
CA MET A 288 -15.99 6.61 -11.76
C MET A 288 -16.96 7.40 -10.89
N ILE A 289 -18.25 7.02 -10.89
CA ILE A 289 -19.29 7.68 -10.07
C ILE A 289 -18.94 7.63 -8.59
N LEU A 290 -18.50 6.46 -8.10
CA LEU A 290 -18.09 6.30 -6.70
C LEU A 290 -16.88 7.17 -6.37
N LYS A 291 -15.88 7.21 -7.26
CA LYS A 291 -14.67 8.03 -7.09
C LYS A 291 -14.95 9.54 -7.13
N GLU A 292 -15.90 9.99 -7.93
CA GLU A 292 -16.27 11.41 -8.00
C GLU A 292 -16.95 11.88 -6.71
N ASN A 293 -17.73 11.02 -6.05
CA ASN A 293 -18.48 11.38 -4.85
C ASN A 293 -17.74 11.09 -3.52
N PHE A 294 -16.91 10.04 -3.49
CA PHE A 294 -16.19 9.57 -2.29
C PHE A 294 -14.65 9.62 -2.41
N HIS A 295 -14.10 10.03 -3.54
CA HIS A 295 -12.66 10.19 -3.76
C HIS A 295 -11.87 8.91 -3.42
N ASP A 296 -10.79 9.04 -2.64
CA ASP A 296 -9.87 7.96 -2.31
C ASP A 296 -10.38 7.03 -1.20
N THR A 297 -11.62 7.18 -0.75
CA THR A 297 -12.21 6.29 0.27
C THR A 297 -13.20 5.28 -0.30
N CYS A 298 -13.12 5.03 -1.62
CA CYS A 298 -13.83 3.98 -2.31
C CYS A 298 -12.89 2.86 -2.78
N TYR A 299 -13.34 1.63 -2.61
CA TYR A 299 -12.57 0.43 -2.89
C TYR A 299 -13.38 -0.56 -3.71
N ARG A 300 -12.78 -1.20 -4.71
CA ARG A 300 -13.35 -2.40 -5.32
C ARG A 300 -12.95 -3.59 -4.47
N TYR A 301 -13.93 -4.17 -3.77
CA TYR A 301 -13.69 -5.30 -2.89
C TYR A 301 -13.46 -6.58 -3.71
N GLY A 302 -14.20 -6.81 -4.79
CA GLY A 302 -13.93 -7.94 -5.69
C GLY A 302 -15.08 -8.18 -6.65
N GLY A 303 -14.80 -8.61 -7.89
CA GLY A 303 -15.87 -8.79 -8.88
C GLY A 303 -16.67 -7.49 -9.09
N ASP A 304 -17.93 -7.51 -8.70
CA ASP A 304 -18.94 -6.45 -8.74
C ASP A 304 -19.19 -5.74 -7.41
N GLU A 305 -18.39 -6.06 -6.38
CA GLU A 305 -18.51 -5.53 -5.04
C GLU A 305 -17.62 -4.29 -4.83
N PHE A 306 -18.18 -3.26 -4.21
CA PHE A 306 -17.49 -2.04 -3.80
C PHE A 306 -17.72 -1.73 -2.33
N LEU A 307 -16.70 -1.16 -1.69
CA LEU A 307 -16.70 -0.74 -0.31
C LEU A 307 -16.40 0.76 -0.24
N LEU A 308 -17.19 1.48 0.54
CA LEU A 308 -17.03 2.90 0.82
C LEU A 308 -16.79 3.06 2.32
N ILE A 309 -15.78 3.84 2.70
CA ILE A 309 -15.51 4.19 4.10
C ILE A 309 -15.49 5.72 4.18
N TYR A 310 -16.19 6.33 5.12
CA TYR A 310 -16.34 7.78 5.15
C TYR A 310 -16.33 8.30 6.59
N ASP A 311 -15.50 9.31 6.88
CA ASP A 311 -15.27 9.84 8.24
C ASP A 311 -15.88 11.24 8.46
N SER A 312 -17.07 11.48 7.92
CA SER A 312 -17.79 12.76 7.99
C SER A 312 -19.19 12.63 8.61
N PRO A 313 -19.84 13.74 9.05
CA PRO A 313 -21.16 13.70 9.66
C PRO A 313 -22.26 13.05 8.80
N SER A 314 -23.27 12.51 9.49
CA SER A 314 -24.33 11.64 8.96
C SER A 314 -25.14 12.21 7.78
N GLU A 315 -25.43 13.52 7.82
CA GLU A 315 -26.24 14.19 6.79
C GLU A 315 -25.54 14.19 5.42
N ASP A 316 -24.21 14.35 5.40
CA ASP A 316 -23.43 14.37 4.16
C ASP A 316 -23.32 12.98 3.53
N PHE A 317 -23.14 11.93 4.36
CA PHE A 317 -23.10 10.55 3.89
C PHE A 317 -24.40 10.15 3.18
N THR A 318 -25.54 10.39 3.82
CA THR A 318 -26.85 10.00 3.27
C THR A 318 -27.17 10.76 1.98
N HIS A 319 -26.81 12.05 1.90
CA HIS A 319 -26.97 12.85 0.69
C HIS A 319 -26.11 12.32 -0.47
N LYS A 320 -24.84 12.03 -0.21
CA LYS A 320 -23.93 11.44 -1.20
C LYS A 320 -24.39 10.08 -1.70
N MET A 321 -24.87 9.21 -0.80
CA MET A 321 -25.39 7.90 -1.18
C MET A 321 -26.62 8.00 -2.09
N LYS A 322 -27.57 8.90 -1.79
CA LYS A 322 -28.73 9.15 -2.66
C LYS A 322 -28.30 9.62 -4.05
N LYS A 323 -27.34 10.53 -4.12
CA LYS A 323 -26.78 11.04 -5.37
C LYS A 323 -26.12 9.92 -6.18
N VAL A 324 -25.27 9.10 -5.55
CA VAL A 324 -24.61 7.95 -6.19
C VAL A 324 -25.63 6.98 -6.80
N ILE A 325 -26.68 6.62 -6.08
CA ILE A 325 -27.69 5.68 -6.58
C ILE A 325 -28.43 6.25 -7.78
N GLN A 326 -28.74 7.54 -7.74
CA GLN A 326 -29.37 8.23 -8.87
C GLN A 326 -28.46 8.25 -10.09
N GLU A 327 -27.17 8.56 -9.92
CA GLU A 327 -26.18 8.57 -11.01
C GLU A 327 -25.95 7.18 -11.61
N ILE A 328 -25.86 6.14 -10.76
CA ILE A 328 -25.75 4.74 -11.22
C ILE A 328 -26.98 4.34 -12.03
N GLY A 329 -28.18 4.72 -11.57
CA GLY A 329 -29.43 4.46 -12.29
C GLY A 329 -29.51 5.14 -13.66
N GLN A 330 -28.68 6.13 -13.92
CA GLN A 330 -28.59 6.86 -15.20
C GLN A 330 -27.50 6.31 -16.13
N ILE A 331 -26.73 5.30 -15.72
CA ILE A 331 -25.72 4.68 -16.58
C ILE A 331 -26.38 4.12 -17.84
N GLN A 332 -25.93 4.58 -19.00
CA GLN A 332 -26.30 4.06 -20.30
C GLN A 332 -25.08 3.34 -20.88
N ILE A 333 -25.24 2.06 -21.22
CA ILE A 333 -24.23 1.29 -21.94
C ILE A 333 -24.69 1.14 -23.38
N GLU A 334 -23.81 1.49 -24.33
CA GLU A 334 -24.07 1.28 -25.76
C GLU A 334 -24.49 -0.18 -26.00
N ASP A 335 -25.52 -0.36 -26.83
CA ASP A 335 -26.12 -1.66 -27.19
C ASP A 335 -26.87 -2.38 -26.07
N THR A 336 -27.20 -1.72 -24.95
CA THR A 336 -28.12 -2.25 -23.94
C THR A 336 -29.25 -1.26 -23.61
N SER A 337 -30.44 -1.79 -23.31
CA SER A 337 -31.58 -1.01 -22.81
C SER A 337 -31.91 -1.30 -21.35
N GLU A 338 -31.02 -2.03 -20.65
CA GLU A 338 -31.22 -2.42 -19.25
C GLU A 338 -30.72 -1.33 -18.31
N SER A 339 -31.56 -0.97 -17.35
CA SER A 339 -31.15 -0.06 -16.27
C SER A 339 -30.17 -0.76 -15.34
N ILE A 340 -29.00 -0.17 -15.12
CA ILE A 340 -28.07 -0.62 -14.09
C ILE A 340 -28.54 -0.13 -12.72
N SER A 341 -28.44 -0.98 -11.71
CA SER A 341 -28.64 -0.57 -10.33
C SER A 341 -27.63 -1.24 -9.42
N MET A 342 -27.45 -0.65 -8.24
CA MET A 342 -26.55 -1.13 -7.22
C MET A 342 -27.28 -1.05 -5.89
N THR A 343 -27.22 -2.12 -5.11
CA THR A 343 -27.75 -2.16 -3.75
C THR A 343 -26.62 -1.85 -2.78
N PHE A 344 -26.89 -1.09 -1.72
CA PHE A 344 -25.91 -0.74 -0.69
C PHE A 344 -26.44 -1.09 0.70
N GLY A 345 -25.65 -1.83 1.47
CA GLY A 345 -25.79 -1.94 2.91
C GLY A 345 -24.85 -0.96 3.60
N PHE A 346 -25.28 -0.32 4.69
CA PHE A 346 -24.41 0.57 5.45
C PHE A 346 -24.45 0.32 6.95
N THR A 347 -23.35 0.69 7.60
CA THR A 347 -23.19 0.72 9.06
C THR A 347 -22.54 2.02 9.48
N HIS A 348 -22.75 2.36 10.74
CA HIS A 348 -22.15 3.52 11.37
C HIS A 348 -21.60 3.15 12.74
N GLY A 349 -20.43 3.67 13.07
CA GLY A 349 -19.88 3.53 14.41
C GLY A 349 -18.49 4.08 14.59
N PHE A 350 -18.07 4.16 15.85
CA PHE A 350 -16.71 4.53 16.24
C PHE A 350 -15.77 3.32 16.22
N ALA A 351 -14.75 3.36 15.36
CA ALA A 351 -13.74 2.32 15.29
C ALA A 351 -12.50 2.72 16.12
N LYS A 352 -12.23 2.04 17.24
CA LYS A 352 -11.01 2.29 18.04
C LYS A 352 -9.80 1.60 17.43
N ASN A 353 -10.01 0.42 16.87
CA ASN A 353 -8.95 -0.43 16.33
C ASN A 353 -9.38 -1.13 15.04
N PHE A 354 -8.46 -1.91 14.46
CA PHE A 354 -8.68 -2.68 13.25
C PHE A 354 -9.87 -3.65 13.31
N ALA A 355 -10.09 -4.32 14.45
CA ALA A 355 -11.19 -5.26 14.62
C ALA A 355 -12.54 -4.54 14.54
N ASP A 356 -12.64 -3.32 15.08
CA ASP A 356 -13.85 -2.52 15.00
C ASP A 356 -14.15 -2.10 13.55
N VAL A 357 -13.13 -1.67 12.78
CA VAL A 357 -13.30 -1.33 11.35
C VAL A 357 -13.80 -2.57 10.58
N ARG A 358 -13.23 -3.75 10.83
CA ARG A 358 -13.69 -4.99 10.21
C ARG A 358 -15.14 -5.31 10.60
N GLY A 359 -15.50 -5.19 11.87
CA GLY A 359 -16.86 -5.43 12.34
C GLY A 359 -17.89 -4.51 11.67
N LEU A 360 -17.53 -3.23 11.45
CA LEU A 360 -18.37 -2.31 10.69
C LEU A 360 -18.52 -2.75 9.21
N ILE A 361 -17.45 -3.22 8.57
CA ILE A 361 -17.51 -3.77 7.20
C ILE A 361 -18.44 -5.00 7.14
N GLU A 362 -18.31 -5.92 8.08
CA GLU A 362 -19.14 -7.13 8.16
C GLU A 362 -20.62 -6.78 8.39
N GLY A 363 -20.90 -5.79 9.25
CA GLY A 363 -22.27 -5.31 9.42
C GLY A 363 -22.85 -4.64 8.16
N ALA A 364 -22.02 -3.94 7.38
CA ALA A 364 -22.46 -3.33 6.12
C ALA A 364 -22.77 -4.38 5.06
N ASP A 365 -21.98 -5.46 5.00
CA ASP A 365 -22.24 -6.62 4.14
C ASP A 365 -23.52 -7.37 4.54
N ALA A 366 -23.75 -7.57 5.85
CA ALA A 366 -25.00 -8.13 6.34
C ALA A 366 -26.22 -7.25 5.97
N ALA A 367 -26.09 -5.93 6.10
CA ALA A 367 -27.14 -5.00 5.71
C ALA A 367 -27.40 -5.00 4.18
N LEU A 368 -26.36 -5.23 3.37
CA LEU A 368 -26.45 -5.38 1.92
C LEU A 368 -27.22 -6.66 1.56
N TYR A 369 -26.90 -7.76 2.23
CA TYR A 369 -27.59 -9.04 2.04
C TYR A 369 -29.08 -8.94 2.33
N GLU A 370 -29.47 -8.26 3.43
CA GLU A 370 -30.88 -8.00 3.75
C GLU A 370 -31.55 -7.04 2.75
N GLY A 371 -30.84 -6.00 2.29
CA GLY A 371 -31.32 -5.11 1.22
C GLY A 371 -31.60 -5.84 -0.10
N LYS A 372 -30.77 -6.85 -0.43
CA LYS A 372 -30.97 -7.70 -1.61
C LYS A 372 -32.20 -8.60 -1.49
N LYS A 373 -32.58 -9.04 -0.29
CA LYS A 373 -33.81 -9.82 -0.05
C LYS A 373 -35.08 -8.96 -0.16
N ASN A 374 -35.01 -7.70 0.27
CA ASN A 374 -36.17 -6.79 0.34
C ASN A 374 -36.48 -6.03 -0.97
N GLY A 375 -35.96 -6.52 -2.11
CA GLY A 375 -36.35 -6.03 -3.44
C GLY A 375 -35.24 -5.37 -4.26
N ARG A 376 -34.01 -5.25 -3.74
CA ARG A 376 -32.85 -4.57 -4.40
C ARG A 376 -33.12 -3.08 -4.65
N LYS A 377 -32.11 -2.30 -5.07
CA LYS A 377 -32.18 -0.83 -5.25
C LYS A 377 -32.47 -0.04 -3.96
N LEU A 378 -31.95 -0.51 -2.84
CA LEU A 378 -32.21 0.06 -1.52
C LEU A 378 -30.89 0.41 -0.83
N VAL A 379 -30.98 1.41 0.05
CA VAL A 379 -29.98 1.70 1.07
C VAL A 379 -30.55 1.18 2.38
N SER A 380 -29.94 0.14 2.93
CA SER A 380 -30.36 -0.48 4.19
C SER A 380 -29.23 -0.41 5.22
N GLY A 381 -29.53 0.00 6.45
CA GLY A 381 -28.53 0.09 7.50
C GLY A 381 -29.13 0.49 8.84
N SER A 382 -28.38 0.26 9.90
CA SER A 382 -28.73 0.61 11.28
C SER A 382 -27.83 1.76 11.76
N GLU A 383 -28.43 2.81 12.33
CA GLU A 383 -27.70 3.97 12.88
C GLU A 383 -26.99 3.68 14.22
N ASP A 384 -27.13 2.47 14.77
CA ASP A 384 -26.55 2.02 16.04
C ASP A 384 -25.95 0.59 15.90
N SER A 385 -24.98 0.38 15.00
CA SER A 385 -24.29 -0.92 14.84
C SER A 385 -22.95 -0.98 15.56
N LEU A 386 -22.90 -0.52 16.82
CA LEU A 386 -21.87 -0.92 17.77
C LEU A 386 -22.53 -1.73 18.88
N GLY A 387 -22.69 -3.01 18.61
CA GLY A 387 -23.17 -4.00 19.57
C GLY A 387 -23.39 -5.32 18.87
N ASP A 388 -22.34 -6.14 18.84
CA ASP A 388 -22.30 -7.58 18.55
C ASP A 388 -23.36 -8.11 17.57
N ASN A 389 -22.95 -8.51 16.36
CA ASN A 389 -23.56 -9.67 15.71
C ASN A 389 -22.62 -10.29 14.67
N ASP A 390 -21.88 -11.30 15.14
CA ASP A 390 -21.52 -12.45 14.31
C ASP A 390 -22.81 -13.10 13.79
N GLY A 391 -22.82 -13.49 12.52
CA GLY A 391 -24.01 -13.90 11.79
C GLY A 391 -24.88 -14.94 12.47
N VAL A 392 -26.15 -14.59 12.70
CA VAL A 392 -27.24 -15.48 13.09
C VAL A 392 -28.54 -14.81 12.60
N GLY A 393 -29.43 -15.55 11.93
CA GLY A 393 -30.69 -15.06 11.37
C GLY A 393 -31.48 -14.07 12.27
N ALA A 394 -32.20 -13.14 11.62
CA ALA A 394 -32.85 -11.98 12.22
C ALA A 394 -33.26 -12.14 13.71
N ALA A 395 -32.44 -11.55 14.59
CA ALA A 395 -32.72 -11.51 16.01
C ALA A 395 -33.95 -10.62 16.30
N TYR A 396 -34.78 -10.98 17.28
CA TYR A 396 -35.93 -10.20 17.71
C TYR A 396 -35.48 -8.83 18.20
N LEU A 397 -36.05 -7.78 17.61
CA LEU A 397 -35.70 -6.40 17.91
C LEU A 397 -36.57 -5.85 19.03
N PHE A 398 -36.04 -5.87 20.26
CA PHE A 398 -36.65 -5.16 21.39
C PHE A 398 -36.67 -3.65 21.16
N ARG A 399 -37.75 -2.97 21.58
CA ARG A 399 -37.75 -1.50 21.63
C ARG A 399 -36.74 -1.01 22.66
N LYS A 400 -36.13 0.16 22.45
CA LYS A 400 -35.11 0.72 23.35
C LYS A 400 -35.58 0.77 24.82
N GLU A 401 -36.84 1.10 25.05
CA GLU A 401 -37.44 1.16 26.38
C GLU A 401 -37.61 -0.23 27.01
N GLU A 402 -38.08 -1.21 26.25
CA GLU A 402 -38.26 -2.61 26.71
C GLU A 402 -36.90 -3.24 27.04
N ARG A 403 -35.93 -3.08 26.14
CA ARG A 403 -34.55 -3.57 26.31
C ARG A 403 -33.93 -3.02 27.59
N ALA A 404 -34.08 -1.72 27.83
CA ALA A 404 -33.53 -1.06 29.02
C ALA A 404 -34.13 -1.60 30.32
N VAL A 405 -35.41 -2.00 30.35
CA VAL A 405 -36.04 -2.60 31.54
C VAL A 405 -35.41 -3.95 31.87
N TYR A 406 -35.23 -4.82 30.88
CA TYR A 406 -34.62 -6.14 31.11
C TYR A 406 -33.13 -6.03 31.45
N GLU A 407 -32.37 -5.23 30.69
CA GLU A 407 -30.92 -5.11 30.90
C GLU A 407 -30.58 -4.50 32.25
N LYS A 408 -31.41 -3.57 32.76
CA LYS A 408 -31.21 -2.94 34.08
C LYS A 408 -31.72 -3.79 35.24
N SER A 409 -32.45 -4.88 34.98
CA SER A 409 -33.00 -5.74 36.03
C SER A 409 -31.90 -6.33 36.91
N ALA A 410 -32.13 -6.30 38.22
CA ALA A 410 -31.30 -6.97 39.22
C ALA A 410 -31.55 -8.49 39.27
N LEU A 411 -32.68 -8.96 38.71
CA LEU A 411 -32.94 -10.39 38.55
C LEU A 411 -32.02 -10.96 37.48
N ALA A 412 -31.50 -12.17 37.67
CA ALA A 412 -30.62 -12.81 36.70
C ALA A 412 -31.43 -13.48 35.59
N ILE A 413 -31.54 -12.77 34.46
CA ILE A 413 -32.38 -13.13 33.33
C ILE A 413 -31.53 -13.19 32.09
N ALA A 414 -31.75 -14.22 31.27
CA ALA A 414 -31.33 -14.25 29.88
C ALA A 414 -32.55 -14.52 28.98
N VAL A 415 -32.51 -13.94 27.78
CA VAL A 415 -33.50 -14.17 26.74
C VAL A 415 -32.81 -14.79 25.55
N TYR A 416 -33.32 -15.93 25.12
CA TYR A 416 -32.85 -16.66 23.97
C TYR A 416 -33.88 -16.60 22.86
N GLN A 417 -33.39 -16.56 21.62
CA GLN A 417 -34.18 -16.80 20.43
C GLN A 417 -33.62 -18.01 19.71
N ILE A 418 -34.50 -18.79 19.11
CA ILE A 418 -34.06 -19.94 18.32
C ILE A 418 -33.81 -19.47 16.91
N ILE A 419 -32.56 -19.57 16.48
CA ILE A 419 -32.15 -19.20 15.15
C ILE A 419 -31.35 -20.36 14.55
N ASP A 420 -31.75 -20.81 13.36
CA ASP A 420 -31.18 -22.01 12.70
C ASP A 420 -31.14 -23.24 13.61
N ASN A 421 -32.23 -23.48 14.36
CA ASN A 421 -32.36 -24.56 15.36
C ASN A 421 -31.36 -24.50 16.53
N LYS A 422 -30.74 -23.34 16.79
CA LYS A 422 -29.88 -23.12 17.96
C LYS A 422 -30.43 -22.01 18.87
N PRO A 423 -30.44 -22.20 20.19
CA PRO A 423 -30.78 -21.13 21.12
C PRO A 423 -29.64 -20.11 21.18
N THR A 424 -29.92 -18.88 20.78
CA THR A 424 -28.98 -17.74 20.76
C THR A 424 -29.44 -16.71 21.79
N ALA A 425 -28.60 -16.42 22.78
CA ALA A 425 -28.80 -15.35 23.75
C ALA A 425 -28.77 -14.00 23.02
N ILE A 426 -29.87 -13.27 23.10
CA ILE A 426 -30.03 -11.94 22.50
C ILE A 426 -30.09 -10.83 23.54
N LEU A 427 -30.36 -11.18 24.81
CA LEU A 427 -30.42 -10.22 25.90
C LEU A 427 -30.05 -10.88 27.23
N VAL A 428 -29.27 -10.18 28.07
CA VAL A 428 -28.97 -10.58 29.44
C VAL A 428 -29.07 -9.40 30.40
N SER A 429 -29.53 -9.66 31.62
CA SER A 429 -29.71 -8.63 32.66
C SER A 429 -28.41 -8.33 33.42
N ASN A 430 -28.38 -7.18 34.10
CA ASN A 430 -27.31 -6.82 35.04
C ASN A 430 -27.15 -7.87 36.15
N GLY A 431 -28.25 -8.42 36.67
CA GLY A 431 -28.21 -9.48 37.68
C GLY A 431 -27.41 -10.70 37.21
N LEU A 432 -27.61 -11.14 35.97
CA LEU A 432 -26.89 -12.29 35.43
C LEU A 432 -25.41 -11.96 35.16
N CYS A 433 -25.12 -10.75 34.69
CA CYS A 433 -23.74 -10.27 34.50
C CYS A 433 -22.96 -10.28 35.83
N GLN A 434 -23.62 -9.91 36.94
CA GLN A 434 -23.00 -9.94 38.27
C GLN A 434 -22.67 -11.37 38.72
N TYR A 435 -23.53 -12.35 38.45
CA TYR A 435 -23.25 -13.75 38.79
C TYR A 435 -22.05 -14.33 38.02
N TYR A 436 -21.97 -14.07 36.72
CA TYR A 436 -20.86 -14.51 35.89
C TYR A 436 -19.61 -13.63 36.04
N GLN A 437 -19.70 -12.49 36.71
CA GLN A 437 -18.65 -11.46 36.80
C GLN A 437 -18.09 -11.08 35.41
N MET A 438 -18.98 -10.98 34.43
CA MET A 438 -18.66 -10.65 33.04
C MET A 438 -19.35 -9.35 32.62
N ASP A 439 -18.73 -8.62 31.71
CA ASP A 439 -19.46 -7.59 30.98
C ASP A 439 -20.54 -8.24 30.09
N ARG A 440 -21.60 -7.47 29.78
CA ARG A 440 -22.76 -7.96 29.04
C ARG A 440 -22.40 -8.59 27.70
N SER A 441 -21.51 -7.96 26.94
CA SER A 441 -21.07 -8.45 25.63
C SER A 441 -20.28 -9.75 25.76
N ALA A 442 -19.35 -9.83 26.72
CA ALA A 442 -18.63 -11.08 26.98
C ALA A 442 -19.56 -12.21 27.44
N LEU A 443 -20.56 -11.92 28.27
CA LEU A 443 -21.54 -12.91 28.72
C LEU A 443 -22.40 -13.44 27.57
N ILE A 444 -22.89 -12.55 26.69
CA ILE A 444 -23.65 -12.96 25.50
C ILE A 444 -22.77 -13.85 24.60
N ARG A 445 -21.52 -13.46 24.34
CA ARG A 445 -20.57 -14.30 23.58
C ARG A 445 -20.29 -15.64 24.27
N TYR A 446 -20.19 -15.67 25.60
CA TYR A 446 -20.01 -16.90 26.35
C TYR A 446 -21.20 -17.85 26.16
N LEU A 447 -22.42 -17.37 26.42
CA LEU A 447 -23.66 -18.15 26.28
C LEU A 447 -23.84 -18.67 24.83
N ASN A 448 -23.48 -17.87 23.83
CA ASN A 448 -23.58 -18.25 22.42
C ASN A 448 -22.45 -19.15 21.93
N SER A 449 -21.31 -19.20 22.64
CA SER A 449 -20.16 -20.03 22.25
C SER A 449 -20.38 -21.53 22.50
N GLY A 450 -21.40 -21.89 23.29
CA GLY A 450 -21.64 -23.29 23.71
C GLY A 450 -20.58 -23.84 24.66
N ARG A 451 -19.67 -22.99 25.16
CA ARG A 451 -18.70 -23.34 26.20
C ARG A 451 -19.41 -23.50 27.54
N MET A 452 -18.97 -24.50 28.30
CA MET A 452 -19.57 -24.86 29.59
C MET A 452 -18.57 -24.72 30.74
N ASP A 453 -17.59 -23.83 30.58
CA ASP A 453 -16.45 -23.66 31.50
C ASP A 453 -16.88 -23.22 32.92
N TYR A 454 -18.07 -22.63 33.05
CA TYR A 454 -18.67 -22.20 34.32
C TYR A 454 -19.72 -23.19 34.85
N VAL A 455 -19.88 -24.36 34.25
CA VAL A 455 -20.82 -25.41 34.66
C VAL A 455 -20.03 -26.61 35.19
N ALA A 456 -20.45 -27.19 36.32
CA ALA A 456 -19.83 -28.42 36.82
C ALA A 456 -19.97 -29.57 35.81
N GLU A 457 -18.93 -30.39 35.69
CA GLU A 457 -18.84 -31.45 34.66
C GLU A 457 -20.03 -32.43 34.69
N GLU A 458 -20.60 -32.69 35.87
CA GLU A 458 -21.77 -33.56 36.06
C GLU A 458 -23.07 -33.02 35.45
N ASP A 459 -23.20 -31.69 35.32
CA ASP A 459 -24.42 -31.05 34.81
C ASP A 459 -24.33 -30.71 33.31
N VAL A 460 -23.13 -30.78 32.72
CA VAL A 460 -22.89 -30.38 31.32
C VAL A 460 -23.80 -31.13 30.34
N GLU A 461 -23.92 -32.45 30.50
CA GLU A 461 -24.73 -33.28 29.60
C GLU A 461 -26.24 -33.03 29.79
N THR A 462 -26.66 -32.82 31.03
CA THR A 462 -28.05 -32.45 31.37
C THR A 462 -28.43 -31.12 30.72
N ILE A 463 -27.59 -30.08 30.87
CA ILE A 463 -27.86 -28.76 30.27
C ILE A 463 -27.85 -28.84 28.74
N ARG A 464 -26.91 -29.58 28.13
CA ARG A 464 -26.84 -29.73 26.68
C ARG A 464 -28.11 -30.36 26.10
N ASN A 465 -28.62 -31.42 26.73
CA ASN A 465 -29.87 -32.06 26.32
C ASN A 465 -31.09 -31.15 26.46
N LEU A 466 -31.09 -30.27 27.46
CA LEU A 466 -32.15 -29.28 27.65
C LEU A 466 -32.09 -28.15 26.63
N MET A 467 -30.90 -27.64 26.32
CA MET A 467 -30.71 -26.62 25.29
C MET A 467 -31.17 -27.11 23.91
N GLY A 468 -30.98 -28.40 23.61
CA GLY A 468 -31.46 -29.03 22.37
C GLY A 468 -32.99 -29.21 22.30
N ASN A 469 -33.68 -29.28 23.44
CA ASN A 469 -35.12 -29.56 23.53
C ASN A 469 -35.98 -28.35 23.91
N MET A 470 -35.40 -27.14 23.99
CA MET A 470 -36.13 -25.92 24.44
C MET A 470 -37.39 -25.59 23.62
N GLN A 471 -37.50 -26.07 22.39
CA GLN A 471 -38.65 -25.85 21.49
C GLN A 471 -39.94 -26.55 21.95
N ASN A 472 -39.82 -27.64 22.74
CA ASN A 472 -40.94 -28.55 23.02
C ASN A 472 -41.41 -28.53 24.48
N ILE A 473 -40.93 -27.60 25.29
CA ILE A 473 -41.16 -27.59 26.75
C ILE A 473 -41.83 -26.26 27.14
N GLU A 474 -43.06 -26.32 27.68
CA GLU A 474 -43.80 -25.13 28.12
C GLU A 474 -43.09 -24.40 29.28
N GLU A 475 -42.61 -25.16 30.27
CA GLU A 475 -41.74 -24.69 31.34
C GLU A 475 -40.72 -25.76 31.70
N HIS A 476 -39.45 -25.36 31.81
CA HIS A 476 -38.39 -26.23 32.28
C HIS A 476 -37.76 -25.68 33.57
N VAL A 477 -37.49 -26.56 34.53
CA VAL A 477 -36.76 -26.23 35.76
C VAL A 477 -35.56 -27.17 35.88
N THR A 478 -34.35 -26.62 35.83
CA THR A 478 -33.09 -27.36 35.97
C THR A 478 -32.34 -26.86 37.19
N LEU A 479 -31.85 -27.79 38.01
CA LEU A 479 -30.79 -27.49 38.97
C LEU A 479 -29.45 -27.71 38.27
N TYR A 480 -28.55 -26.74 38.35
CA TYR A 480 -27.16 -26.95 37.93
C TYR A 480 -26.19 -26.16 38.79
N HIS A 481 -24.97 -26.67 38.85
CA HIS A 481 -23.89 -26.12 39.64
C HIS A 481 -23.04 -25.19 38.78
N MET A 482 -22.92 -23.94 39.25
CA MET A 482 -22.11 -22.91 38.62
C MET A 482 -20.78 -22.77 39.35
N LEU A 483 -19.69 -22.82 38.58
CA LEU A 483 -18.33 -22.61 39.07
C LEU A 483 -17.98 -21.12 38.91
N SER A 484 -17.80 -20.39 40.01
CA SER A 484 -17.37 -18.99 39.99
C SER A 484 -16.41 -18.69 41.13
N SER A 485 -15.30 -17.99 40.82
CA SER A 485 -14.27 -17.57 41.79
C SER A 485 -13.75 -18.69 42.72
N GLY A 486 -13.67 -19.93 42.22
CA GLY A 486 -13.20 -21.10 42.98
C GLY A 486 -14.22 -21.71 43.95
N SER A 487 -15.47 -21.27 43.92
CA SER A 487 -16.59 -21.84 44.68
C SER A 487 -17.68 -22.35 43.75
N GLU A 488 -18.35 -23.43 44.19
CA GLU A 488 -19.47 -24.03 43.47
C GLU A 488 -20.79 -23.54 44.07
N TYR A 489 -21.67 -23.01 43.22
CA TYR A 489 -22.97 -22.46 43.61
C TYR A 489 -24.10 -23.25 42.97
N LYS A 490 -25.14 -23.57 43.75
CA LYS A 490 -26.34 -24.22 43.22
C LYS A 490 -27.31 -23.19 42.67
N MET A 491 -27.64 -23.31 41.39
CA MET A 491 -28.62 -22.44 40.74
C MET A 491 -29.76 -23.26 40.15
N ILE A 492 -30.97 -22.73 40.31
CA ILE A 492 -32.16 -23.18 39.59
C ILE A 492 -32.33 -22.27 38.37
N CYS A 493 -32.26 -22.84 37.17
CA CYS A 493 -32.73 -22.20 35.95
C CYS A 493 -34.19 -22.57 35.72
N ARG A 494 -35.05 -21.57 35.59
CA ARG A 494 -36.41 -21.72 35.11
C ARG A 494 -36.54 -21.07 33.73
N GLY A 495 -36.73 -21.89 32.71
CA GLY A 495 -37.00 -21.47 31.34
C GLY A 495 -38.49 -21.50 31.03
N ARG A 496 -38.99 -20.46 30.36
CA ARG A 496 -40.36 -20.39 29.84
C ARG A 496 -40.34 -20.02 28.37
N TYR A 497 -41.02 -20.82 27.56
CA TYR A 497 -41.22 -20.55 26.14
C TYR A 497 -42.42 -19.62 25.95
N GLN A 498 -42.25 -18.55 25.17
CA GLN A 498 -43.32 -17.58 24.89
C GLN A 498 -43.26 -17.12 23.44
N ILE A 499 -44.43 -17.04 22.79
CA ILE A 499 -44.59 -16.47 21.45
C ILE A 499 -44.99 -14.99 21.62
N MET A 500 -44.22 -14.10 21.02
CA MET A 500 -44.47 -12.66 21.04
C MET A 500 -45.63 -12.28 20.12
N GLY A 501 -46.17 -11.07 20.26
CA GLY A 501 -47.34 -10.62 19.49
C GLY A 501 -47.12 -10.57 17.96
N ASP A 502 -45.87 -10.59 17.51
CA ASP A 502 -45.45 -10.66 16.11
C ASP A 502 -45.19 -12.10 15.62
N GLY A 503 -45.43 -13.11 16.47
CA GLY A 503 -45.21 -14.52 16.16
C GLY A 503 -43.80 -15.03 16.46
N THR A 504 -42.88 -14.18 16.94
CA THR A 504 -41.49 -14.60 17.20
C THR A 504 -41.40 -15.44 18.49
N PRO A 505 -40.79 -16.63 18.46
CA PRO A 505 -40.63 -17.47 19.65
C PRO A 505 -39.39 -17.05 20.45
N LEU A 506 -39.60 -16.77 21.74
CA LEU A 506 -38.54 -16.43 22.69
C LEU A 506 -38.57 -17.39 23.89
N VAL A 507 -37.39 -17.66 24.43
CA VAL A 507 -37.23 -18.41 25.68
C VAL A 507 -36.68 -17.47 26.74
N PHE A 508 -37.46 -17.24 27.78
CA PHE A 508 -37.06 -16.45 28.95
C PHE A 508 -36.53 -17.39 30.01
N THR A 509 -35.26 -17.23 30.39
CA THR A 509 -34.64 -18.01 31.46
C THR A 509 -34.33 -17.11 32.65
N ASN A 510 -34.77 -17.54 33.84
CA ASN A 510 -34.44 -16.90 35.10
C ASN A 510 -33.55 -17.81 35.92
N PHE A 511 -32.49 -17.26 36.50
CA PHE A 511 -31.50 -17.99 37.29
C PHE A 511 -31.64 -17.57 38.76
N ILE A 512 -31.93 -18.55 39.63
CA ILE A 512 -32.18 -18.32 41.04
C ILE A 512 -31.14 -19.11 41.83
N ARG A 513 -30.37 -18.42 42.67
CA ARG A 513 -29.42 -19.06 43.56
C ARG A 513 -30.15 -19.64 44.77
N LEU A 514 -29.88 -20.90 45.12
CA LEU A 514 -30.55 -21.58 46.24
C LEU A 514 -30.18 -21.06 47.64
N ASP A 515 -29.09 -20.30 47.75
CA ASP A 515 -28.63 -19.70 49.02
C ASP A 515 -29.31 -18.35 49.32
N GLU A 516 -30.03 -17.77 48.36
CA GLU A 516 -30.75 -16.51 48.53
C GLU A 516 -32.17 -16.82 49.05
N LYS A 517 -32.52 -16.21 50.19
CA LYS A 517 -33.80 -16.43 50.90
C LYS A 517 -35.00 -15.83 50.18
#